data_AF-A0A924NE41-F1
#
_entry.id   AF-A0A924NE41-F1
#
_cell.length_a   1.000
_cell.length_b   1.000
_cell.length_c   1.000
_cell.angle_alpha   90.00
_cell.angle_beta   90.00
_cell.angle_gamma   90.00
#
_symmetry.space_group_name_H-M   'P 1'
#
loop_
_entity.id
_entity.type
_entity.pdbx_description
1 polymer ?
#
loop_
_entity_poly.entity_id
_entity_poly.type
_entity_poly.pdbx_seq_one_letter_code
_entity_poly.pdbx_strand_id
1 'polypeptide(L)'
;MENCIRIEDHAIWFKHLPSRETLERLSALEPEAEVTVEIDGITGKWQRMKRGVDGRPTDGIRPVGEMKAIWNDWFRSRKGDKVTLRVLTTVDDYLTAQMPLFSEWASPEDDEAFRDL
;
A
#
# COMPACT_ATOMS: atom_id res chain seq x y z
N MET A 1 15.98 2.64 -6.35
CA MET A 1 16.13 1.29 -5.77
C MET A 1 14.80 0.58 -5.93
N GLU A 2 14.78 -0.53 -6.65
CA GLU A 2 13.56 -1.26 -6.98
C GLU A 2 12.98 -1.94 -5.73
N ASN A 3 11.85 -1.44 -5.25
CA ASN A 3 11.17 -1.90 -4.05
C ASN A 3 10.19 -3.04 -4.37
N CYS A 4 10.64 -4.02 -5.14
CA CYS A 4 9.76 -5.05 -5.72
C CYS A 4 9.62 -6.27 -4.82
N ILE A 5 8.39 -6.73 -4.61
CA ILE A 5 8.06 -7.96 -3.90
C ILE A 5 7.39 -8.95 -4.85
N ARG A 6 7.35 -10.24 -4.48
CA ARG A 6 6.58 -11.25 -5.23
C ARG A 6 5.27 -11.57 -4.54
N ILE A 7 4.23 -11.76 -5.34
CA ILE A 7 2.92 -12.23 -4.86
C ILE A 7 2.99 -13.74 -4.64
N GLU A 8 3.44 -14.16 -3.46
CA GLU A 8 3.62 -15.58 -3.12
C GLU A 8 2.67 -16.08 -2.04
N ASP A 9 2.01 -15.17 -1.33
CA ASP A 9 1.17 -15.47 -0.19
C ASP A 9 0.05 -14.42 0.00
N HIS A 10 -0.94 -14.73 0.84
CA HIS A 10 -2.02 -13.81 1.20
C HIS A 10 -1.54 -12.66 2.10
N ALA A 11 -0.36 -12.80 2.69
CA ALA A 11 0.32 -11.78 3.47
C ALA A 11 1.68 -11.44 2.89
N ILE A 12 2.16 -10.23 3.18
CA ILE A 12 3.51 -9.81 2.82
C ILE A 12 4.40 -10.03 4.03
N TRP A 13 5.35 -10.96 3.90
CA TRP A 13 6.32 -11.28 4.93
C TRP A 13 7.54 -10.36 4.84
N PHE A 14 8.08 -9.90 5.96
CA PHE A 14 9.18 -8.93 5.97
C PHE A 14 10.46 -9.50 5.37
N LYS A 15 10.64 -10.82 5.44
CA LYS A 15 11.74 -11.53 4.77
C LYS A 15 11.73 -11.39 3.23
N HIS A 16 10.61 -10.99 2.64
CA HIS A 16 10.47 -10.75 1.19
C HIS A 16 10.65 -9.27 0.82
N LEU A 17 10.80 -8.38 1.80
CA LEU A 17 11.02 -6.95 1.54
C LEU A 17 12.48 -6.74 1.11
N PRO A 18 12.73 -6.17 -0.08
CA PRO A 18 14.10 -5.92 -0.54
C PRO A 18 14.77 -4.76 0.20
N SER A 19 13.98 -3.85 0.77
CA SER A 19 14.47 -2.60 1.36
C SER A 19 14.45 -2.61 2.88
N ARG A 20 15.63 -2.38 3.47
CA ARG A 20 15.80 -2.25 4.92
C ARG A 20 14.98 -1.09 5.50
N GLU A 21 14.96 0.05 4.82
CA GLU A 21 14.15 1.20 5.25
C GLU A 21 12.66 0.85 5.38
N THR A 22 12.11 0.14 4.39
CA THR A 22 10.72 -0.33 4.43
C THR A 22 10.48 -1.29 5.58
N LEU A 23 11.42 -2.21 5.82
CA LEU A 23 11.35 -3.18 6.91
C LEU A 23 11.40 -2.48 8.28
N GLU A 24 12.33 -1.54 8.48
CA GLU A 24 12.45 -0.78 9.72
C GLU A 24 11.17 0.01 10.02
N ARG A 25 10.60 0.66 9.00
CA ARG A 25 9.32 1.37 9.13
C ARG A 25 8.18 0.44 9.52
N LEU A 26 8.01 -0.68 8.82
CA LEU A 26 6.94 -1.64 9.13
C LEU A 26 7.15 -2.37 10.46
N SER A 27 8.40 -2.56 10.87
CA SER A 27 8.75 -3.16 12.15
C SER A 27 8.59 -2.21 13.33
N ALA A 28 8.64 -0.89 13.10
CA ALA A 28 8.37 0.13 14.11
C ALA A 28 6.87 0.28 14.42
N LEU A 29 5.99 -0.25 13.57
CA LEU A 29 4.54 -0.24 13.80
C LEU A 29 4.17 -1.16 14.97
N GLU A 30 3.18 -0.72 15.75
CA GLU A 30 2.57 -1.54 16.78
C GLU A 30 1.89 -2.77 16.17
N PRO A 31 1.83 -3.91 16.90
CA PRO A 31 1.04 -5.04 16.44
C PRO A 31 -0.40 -4.60 16.21
N GLU A 32 -1.00 -5.09 15.13
CA GLU A 32 -2.38 -4.72 14.73
C GLU A 32 -2.56 -3.26 14.28
N ALA A 33 -1.49 -2.46 14.22
CA ALA A 33 -1.54 -1.12 13.63
C ALA A 33 -1.82 -1.19 12.13
N GLU A 34 -2.63 -0.24 11.65
CA GLU A 34 -2.94 -0.06 10.24
C GLU A 34 -1.91 0.85 9.56
N VAL A 35 -1.56 0.53 8.32
CA VAL A 35 -0.63 1.27 7.48
C VAL A 35 -1.13 1.28 6.05
N THR A 36 -0.98 2.40 5.36
CA THR A 36 -1.33 2.50 3.95
C THR A 36 -0.12 2.10 3.10
N VAL A 37 -0.34 1.26 2.10
CA VAL A 37 0.71 0.79 1.20
C VAL A 37 0.18 0.91 -0.22
N GLU A 38 1.00 1.47 -1.10
CA GLU A 38 0.80 1.46 -2.54
C GLU A 38 1.52 0.25 -3.12
N ILE A 39 0.79 -0.55 -3.89
CA ILE A 39 1.35 -1.69 -4.63
C ILE A 39 0.96 -1.57 -6.09
N ASP A 40 1.96 -1.45 -6.96
CA ASP A 40 1.76 -1.31 -8.42
C ASP A 40 0.80 -0.16 -8.78
N GLY A 41 0.84 0.94 -8.02
CA GLY A 41 -0.06 2.10 -8.18
C GLY A 41 -1.42 1.96 -7.48
N ILE A 42 -1.73 0.81 -6.87
CA ILE A 42 -2.96 0.65 -6.06
C ILE A 42 -2.66 0.91 -4.60
N THR A 43 -3.25 1.97 -4.08
CA THR A 43 -3.17 2.33 -2.66
C THR A 43 -4.22 1.57 -1.85
N GLY A 44 -3.81 0.95 -0.75
CA GLY A 44 -4.74 0.27 0.14
C GLY A 44 -4.23 0.13 1.56
N LYS A 45 -5.16 -0.27 2.44
CA LYS A 45 -4.87 -0.46 3.85
C LYS A 45 -4.32 -1.85 4.12
N TRP A 46 -3.29 -1.88 4.95
CA TRP A 46 -2.62 -3.06 5.45
C TRP A 46 -2.55 -2.99 6.96
N GLN A 47 -2.47 -4.14 7.61
CA GLN A 47 -2.38 -4.21 9.05
C GLN A 47 -1.19 -5.08 9.46
N ARG A 48 -0.42 -4.61 10.44
CA ARG A 48 0.64 -5.40 11.07
C ARG A 48 0.02 -6.64 11.71
N MET A 49 0.64 -7.80 11.51
CA MET A 49 0.15 -9.01 12.16
C MET A 49 0.25 -8.90 13.69
N LYS A 50 -0.70 -9.53 14.38
CA LYS A 50 -0.66 -9.70 15.83
C LYS A 50 0.61 -10.44 16.24
N ARG A 51 1.04 -10.25 17.50
CA ARG A 51 2.10 -11.09 18.06
C ARG A 51 1.65 -12.55 18.10
N GLY A 52 2.58 -13.46 17.82
CA GLY A 52 2.34 -14.89 17.92
C GLY A 52 2.01 -15.30 19.35
N VAL A 53 1.43 -16.50 19.51
CA VAL A 53 1.10 -17.07 20.84
C VAL A 53 2.34 -17.17 21.75
N ASP A 54 3.53 -17.33 21.16
CA ASP A 54 4.84 -17.35 21.84
C ASP A 54 5.33 -15.95 22.27
N GLY A 55 4.54 -14.89 22.04
CA GLY A 55 4.92 -13.50 22.33
C GLY A 55 5.85 -12.84 21.30
N ARG A 56 6.36 -13.61 20.32
CA ARG A 56 7.21 -13.09 19.25
C ARG A 56 6.42 -12.21 18.27
N PRO A 57 6.99 -11.08 17.81
CA PRO A 57 6.39 -10.31 16.72
C PRO A 57 6.29 -11.19 15.48
N THR A 58 5.13 -11.22 14.83
CA THR A 58 4.96 -11.94 13.57
C THR A 58 5.34 -11.02 12.43
N ASP A 59 6.44 -11.32 11.73
CA ASP A 59 7.02 -10.49 10.68
C ASP A 59 6.27 -10.52 9.34
N GLY A 60 5.01 -10.10 9.38
CA GLY A 60 4.24 -9.79 8.18
C GLY A 60 3.20 -8.68 8.38
N ILE A 61 2.69 -8.21 7.26
CA ILE A 61 1.49 -7.38 7.15
C ILE A 61 0.45 -8.12 6.32
N ARG A 62 -0.83 -7.91 6.64
CA ARG A 62 -1.96 -8.49 5.90
C ARG A 62 -2.82 -7.38 5.30
N PRO A 63 -3.40 -7.58 4.11
CA PRO A 63 -4.29 -6.58 3.54
C PRO A 63 -5.60 -6.56 4.33
N VAL A 64 -6.17 -5.36 4.49
CA VAL A 64 -7.45 -5.14 5.18
C VAL A 64 -8.38 -4.28 4.33
N GLY A 65 -9.69 -4.33 4.62
CA GLY A 65 -10.71 -3.64 3.83
C GLY A 65 -10.77 -4.14 2.37
N GLU A 66 -11.00 -3.22 1.43
CA GLU A 66 -11.11 -3.49 -0.01
C GLU A 66 -9.83 -4.09 -0.60
N MET A 67 -8.66 -3.67 -0.10
CA MET A 67 -7.36 -4.19 -0.53
C MET A 67 -7.23 -5.71 -0.30
N LYS A 68 -7.95 -6.27 0.68
CA LYS A 68 -7.98 -7.73 0.88
C LYS A 68 -8.59 -8.47 -0.31
N ALA A 69 -9.64 -7.92 -0.92
CA ALA A 69 -10.27 -8.53 -2.09
C ALA A 69 -9.35 -8.45 -3.30
N ILE A 70 -8.77 -7.27 -3.54
CA ILE A 70 -7.81 -7.01 -4.63
C ILE A 70 -6.60 -7.95 -4.50
N TRP A 71 -5.99 -8.02 -3.32
CA TRP A 71 -4.81 -8.87 -3.10
C TRP A 71 -5.12 -10.35 -3.26
N ASN A 72 -6.30 -10.81 -2.84
CA ASN A 72 -6.71 -12.21 -3.00
C ASN A 72 -6.96 -12.56 -4.47
N ASP A 73 -7.52 -11.64 -5.26
CA ASP A 73 -7.63 -11.80 -6.71
C ASP A 73 -6.25 -11.88 -7.37
N TRP A 74 -5.36 -10.96 -7.03
CA TRP A 74 -3.98 -10.96 -7.53
C TRP A 74 -3.20 -12.21 -7.14
N PHE A 75 -3.40 -12.71 -5.92
CA PHE A 75 -2.80 -13.96 -5.48
C PHE A 75 -3.29 -15.17 -6.30
N ARG A 76 -4.51 -15.14 -6.84
CA ARG A 76 -5.05 -16.20 -7.70
C ARG A 76 -4.60 -16.07 -9.15
N SER A 77 -4.59 -14.84 -9.68
CA SER A 77 -4.37 -14.56 -11.10
C SER A 77 -2.92 -14.22 -11.46
N ARG A 78 -2.16 -13.61 -10.54
CA ARG A 78 -0.80 -13.07 -10.74
C ARG A 78 0.22 -13.68 -9.75
N LYS A 79 -0.02 -14.91 -9.27
CA LYS A 79 0.89 -15.57 -8.34
C LYS A 79 2.31 -15.68 -8.94
N GLY A 80 3.31 -15.27 -8.19
CA GLY A 80 4.72 -15.26 -8.59
C GLY A 80 5.16 -14.00 -9.35
N ASP A 81 4.24 -13.10 -9.67
CA ASP A 81 4.55 -11.84 -10.34
C ASP A 81 5.26 -10.86 -9.41
N LYS A 82 6.11 -9.99 -9.97
CA LYS A 82 6.85 -8.97 -9.22
C LYS A 82 6.09 -7.66 -9.26
N VAL A 83 5.73 -7.13 -8.09
CA VAL A 83 5.02 -5.86 -7.94
C VAL A 83 5.83 -4.88 -7.11
N THR A 84 5.72 -3.59 -7.44
CA THR A 84 6.43 -2.53 -6.72
C THR A 84 5.65 -2.15 -5.45
N LEU A 85 6.31 -2.13 -4.29
CA LEU A 85 5.68 -1.79 -3.00
C LEU A 85 6.25 -0.49 -2.43
N ARG A 86 5.37 0.43 -2.01
CA ARG A 86 5.71 1.68 -1.31
C ARG A 86 4.84 1.87 -0.07
N VAL A 87 5.46 2.20 1.06
CA VAL A 87 4.74 2.44 2.32
C VAL A 87 4.43 3.92 2.43
N LEU A 88 3.14 4.26 2.56
CA LEU A 88 2.64 5.63 2.68
C LEU A 88 2.32 5.92 4.17
N THR A 89 3.13 6.76 4.82
CA THR A 89 3.06 7.00 6.27
C THR A 89 2.28 8.26 6.69
N THR A 90 2.02 9.19 5.78
CA THR A 90 1.50 10.53 6.13
C THR A 90 0.21 10.83 5.37
N VAL A 91 -0.69 11.60 5.98
CA VAL A 91 -1.86 12.19 5.28
C VAL A 91 -1.41 12.96 4.02
N ASP A 92 -0.24 13.58 4.09
CA ASP A 92 0.43 14.30 3.01
C ASP A 92 0.89 13.39 1.85
N ASP A 93 1.35 12.19 2.18
CA ASP A 93 1.82 11.18 1.23
C ASP A 93 0.63 10.49 0.54
N TYR A 94 -0.48 10.33 1.28
CA TYR A 94 -1.77 9.92 0.72
C TYR A 94 -2.35 10.97 -0.23
N LEU A 95 -2.35 12.26 0.15
CA LEU A 95 -2.78 13.36 -0.73
C LEU A 95 -1.92 13.41 -1.99
N THR A 96 -0.59 13.31 -1.86
CA THR A 96 0.35 13.30 -2.99
C THR A 96 0.14 12.10 -3.91
N ALA A 97 -0.11 10.92 -3.37
CA ALA A 97 -0.44 9.72 -4.16
C ALA A 97 -1.80 9.82 -4.87
N GLN A 98 -2.74 10.62 -4.33
CA GLN A 98 -4.04 10.87 -4.95
C GLN A 98 -4.07 12.07 -5.91
N MET A 99 -3.09 12.98 -5.86
CA MET A 99 -2.98 14.09 -6.82
C MET A 99 -3.01 13.68 -8.31
N PRO A 100 -2.36 12.59 -8.77
CA PRO A 100 -2.49 12.18 -10.16
C PRO A 100 -3.90 11.70 -10.56
N LEU A 101 -4.74 11.29 -9.60
CA LEU A 101 -6.17 10.98 -9.81
C LEU A 101 -7.04 12.25 -9.89
N PHE A 102 -6.59 13.37 -9.33
CA PHE A 102 -7.28 14.67 -9.43
C PHE A 102 -6.84 15.49 -10.66
N SER A 103 -5.84 15.06 -11.42
CA SER A 103 -5.40 15.77 -12.64
C SER A 103 -6.42 15.72 -13.79
N GLU A 104 -7.40 14.80 -13.77
CA GLU A 104 -8.51 14.82 -14.74
C GLU A 104 -9.52 15.96 -14.48
N TRP A 105 -9.44 16.63 -13.32
CA TRP A 105 -10.26 17.80 -12.96
C TRP A 105 -9.50 19.13 -13.11
N ALA A 106 -8.27 19.10 -13.64
CA ALA A 106 -7.48 20.28 -13.95
C ALA A 106 -7.33 20.50 -15.46
N SER A 107 -8.35 20.12 -16.24
CA SER A 107 -8.44 20.56 -17.63
C SER A 107 -8.69 22.07 -17.67
N PRO A 108 -7.95 22.85 -18.48
CA PRO A 108 -8.15 24.30 -18.63
C PRO A 108 -9.49 24.70 -19.29
N GLU A 109 -10.42 23.76 -19.46
CA GLU A 109 -11.72 23.96 -20.12
C GLU A 109 -12.82 24.46 -19.15
N ASP A 110 -12.57 24.53 -17.84
CA ASP A 110 -13.53 25.03 -16.84
C ASP A 110 -13.40 26.55 -16.53
N ASP A 111 -12.56 27.29 -17.26
CA ASP A 111 -12.36 28.75 -17.06
C ASP A 111 -13.45 29.63 -17.73
N GLU A 112 -14.35 29.05 -18.55
CA GLU A 112 -15.37 29.83 -19.29
C GLU A 112 -16.76 29.90 -18.64
N ALA A 113 -17.05 29.11 -17.60
CA ALA A 113 -18.40 29.07 -17.01
C ALA A 113 -18.68 30.16 -15.96
N PHE A 114 -17.65 30.89 -15.49
CA PHE A 114 -17.78 31.89 -14.41
C PHE A 114 -17.65 33.35 -14.86
N ARG A 115 -17.77 33.62 -16.18
CA ARG A 115 -17.72 34.98 -16.75
C ARG A 115 -19.07 35.56 -17.16
N ASP A 116 -20.17 34.95 -16.74
CA ASP A 116 -21.54 35.46 -16.95
C ASP A 116 -22.36 35.36 -15.64
N LEU A 117 -21.90 36.02 -14.57
CA LEU A 117 -22.71 36.23 -13.37
C LEU A 117 -22.43 37.59 -12.72
#